data_AF-A0A8H7CHH9-F1
#
_entry.id   AF-A0A8H7CHH9-F1
#
_cell.length_a   1.000
_cell.length_b   1.000
_cell.length_c   1.000
_cell.angle_alpha   90.00
_cell.angle_beta   90.00
_cell.angle_gamma   90.00
#
_symmetry.space_group_name_H-M   'P 1'
#
loop_
_entity.id
_entity.type
_entity.pdbx_description
1 polymer ?
#
loop_
_entity_poly.entity_id
_entity_poly.type
_entity_poly.pdbx_seq_one_letter_code
_entity_poly.pdbx_strand_id
1 'polypeptide(L)'
;MFRGTMLHEALSSVSWQIHLLPPELNVLAHCVVALSASISVDYAIIGPGSKPASLSDRSVFSRGADLREYGIRRAPMYRALCAEALRLAFEVGVAFEPSEHNAVSCFILQFIENEKQARSRPFGMAYLSHVRAICESWVDIPDDTGLWAAYLLMEVMETTQRRQPVSVSHHDQLLITGGEPLSLQNLCVLSRGALQERKEREQLLMFAIMGPYVFHVTRVARQLYEEITGDFARRHPLKEGSMAEVTSSLTQLHSIWSFIFEHDEPETHPGDAFFCLSPDQRDRHLNIRACAFLMTFSRATLVLALHRELVRRAAITISPPSSTGHGTGAALADLWASERLTLLRRQVKDMADATLLEVARALRSMPSLPHIAHSQRDAVIAWAEFCLDEADATGSVLPVRAATMETISSALKLVGYSWQLPLGLVERLDAYVDTHRQLIPPFPEDSMFVDMFPEPLDNDWMSMFTMPLGSELFAQSQS
;
A
#
# COMPACT_ATOMS: atom_id res chain seq x y z
N MET A 1 20.42 12.90 -2.45
CA MET A 1 20.27 14.12 -1.63
C MET A 1 18.81 14.18 -1.20
N PHE A 2 18.55 14.22 0.10
CA PHE A 2 17.22 14.01 0.69
C PHE A 2 16.23 15.13 0.30
N ARG A 3 15.03 14.79 -0.17
CA ARG A 3 14.06 15.78 -0.66
C ARG A 3 13.31 16.50 0.46
N GLY A 4 13.20 15.87 1.63
CA GLY A 4 12.67 16.52 2.84
C GLY A 4 13.60 17.63 3.35
N THR A 5 14.92 17.44 3.24
CA THR A 5 15.90 18.45 3.66
C THR A 5 15.86 19.70 2.77
N MET A 6 15.62 19.57 1.46
CA MET A 6 15.50 20.73 0.57
C MET A 6 14.30 21.63 0.90
N LEU A 7 13.11 21.05 1.13
CA LEU A 7 11.94 21.85 1.52
C LEU A 7 12.14 22.49 2.90
N HIS A 8 12.75 21.76 3.83
CA HIS A 8 13.07 22.26 5.16
C HIS A 8 14.08 23.42 5.12
N GLU A 9 15.14 23.30 4.33
CA GLU A 9 16.14 24.35 4.10
C GLU A 9 15.49 25.59 3.46
N ALA A 10 14.66 25.39 2.43
CA ALA A 10 13.93 26.46 1.77
C ALA A 10 13.00 27.19 2.75
N LEU A 11 12.21 26.46 3.54
CA LEU A 11 11.34 27.03 4.58
C LEU A 11 12.13 27.78 5.65
N SER A 12 13.25 27.22 6.11
CA SER A 12 14.14 27.84 7.09
C SER A 12 14.71 29.16 6.57
N SER A 13 15.08 29.21 5.28
CA SER A 13 15.62 30.43 4.64
C SER A 13 14.61 31.58 4.59
N VAL A 14 13.31 31.27 4.57
CA VAL A 14 12.21 32.27 4.58
C VAL A 14 11.53 32.38 5.94
N SER A 15 12.17 31.94 7.02
CA SER A 15 11.60 31.97 8.39
C SER A 15 10.20 31.35 8.48
N TRP A 16 9.99 30.23 7.76
CA TRP A 16 8.74 29.47 7.69
C TRP A 16 7.54 30.23 7.10
N GLN A 17 7.78 31.35 6.42
CA GLN A 17 6.75 32.08 5.70
C GLN A 17 6.54 31.46 4.31
N ILE A 18 5.65 30.47 4.22
CA ILE A 18 5.41 29.67 3.00
C ILE A 18 5.18 30.54 1.76
N HIS A 19 4.47 31.67 1.89
CA HIS A 19 4.17 32.59 0.81
C HIS A 19 5.39 33.30 0.18
N LEU A 20 6.55 33.23 0.81
CA LEU A 20 7.81 33.77 0.29
C LEU A 20 8.62 32.74 -0.52
N LEU A 21 8.19 31.49 -0.57
CA LEU A 21 8.84 30.45 -1.38
C LEU A 21 8.60 30.68 -2.88
N PRO A 22 9.49 30.17 -3.76
CA PRO A 22 9.21 30.06 -5.20
C PRO A 22 7.88 29.33 -5.47
N PRO A 23 7.17 29.65 -6.57
CA PRO A 23 5.81 29.14 -6.81
C PRO A 23 5.66 27.62 -6.67
N GLU A 24 6.56 26.83 -7.24
CA GLU A 24 6.51 25.36 -7.16
C GLU A 24 6.71 24.83 -5.74
N LEU A 25 7.68 25.40 -5.01
CA LEU A 25 7.95 25.05 -3.61
C LEU A 25 6.84 25.52 -2.67
N ASN A 26 6.20 26.64 -2.98
CA ASN A 26 5.01 27.11 -2.28
C ASN A 26 3.86 26.10 -2.40
N VAL A 27 3.58 25.61 -3.61
CA VAL A 27 2.56 24.58 -3.82
C VAL A 27 2.93 23.29 -3.09
N LEU A 28 4.18 22.83 -3.21
CA LEU A 28 4.65 21.64 -2.51
C LEU A 28 4.49 21.76 -1.00
N ALA A 29 4.86 22.91 -0.41
CA ALA A 29 4.68 23.18 1.01
C ALA A 29 3.20 23.09 1.43
N HIS A 30 2.27 23.67 0.65
CA HIS A 30 0.85 23.55 0.93
C HIS A 30 0.33 22.10 0.79
N CYS A 31 0.82 21.35 -0.19
CA CYS A 31 0.50 19.93 -0.35
C CYS A 31 0.96 19.12 0.87
N VAL A 32 2.18 19.34 1.35
CA VAL A 32 2.72 18.69 2.56
C VAL A 32 1.91 19.10 3.80
N VAL A 33 1.61 20.38 3.98
CA VAL A 33 0.76 20.86 5.09
C VAL A 33 -0.62 20.19 5.06
N ALA A 34 -1.25 20.11 3.89
CA ALA A 34 -2.54 19.45 3.74
C ALA A 34 -2.45 17.96 4.07
N LEU A 35 -1.44 17.25 3.55
CA LEU A 35 -1.23 15.83 3.84
C LEU A 35 -0.96 15.58 5.33
N SER A 36 0.00 16.31 5.92
CA SER A 36 0.39 16.18 7.33
C SER A 36 -0.71 16.61 8.29
N ALA A 37 -1.64 17.48 7.87
CA ALA A 37 -2.81 17.80 8.67
C ALA A 37 -3.59 16.55 9.04
N SER A 38 -3.65 15.53 8.16
CA SER A 38 -4.36 14.28 8.42
C SER A 38 -3.75 13.44 9.55
N ILE A 39 -2.58 13.76 10.08
CA ILE A 39 -1.96 13.08 11.23
C ILE A 39 -1.55 14.06 12.34
N SER A 40 -1.96 15.33 12.24
CA SER A 40 -1.50 16.38 13.15
C SER A 40 -2.08 16.24 14.57
N VAL A 41 -1.23 16.42 15.58
CA VAL A 41 -1.64 16.51 17.00
C VAL A 41 -2.04 17.93 17.43
N ASP A 42 -1.96 18.91 16.53
CA ASP A 42 -2.24 20.31 16.83
C ASP A 42 -3.74 20.54 17.09
N TYR A 43 -4.04 21.30 18.15
CA TYR A 43 -5.40 21.69 18.51
C TYR A 43 -6.08 22.51 17.41
N ALA A 44 -5.34 23.36 16.69
CA ALA A 44 -5.85 24.15 15.59
C ALA A 44 -6.32 23.28 14.41
N ILE A 45 -5.75 22.08 14.26
CA ILE A 45 -6.09 21.12 13.20
C ILE A 45 -7.15 20.12 13.66
N ILE A 46 -7.02 19.56 14.87
CA ILE A 46 -7.98 18.60 15.41
C ILE A 46 -9.32 19.27 15.73
N GLY A 47 -9.31 20.51 16.21
CA GLY A 47 -10.49 21.21 16.71
C GLY A 47 -10.79 20.91 18.19
N PRO A 48 -11.95 21.36 18.70
CA PRO A 48 -12.24 21.40 20.14
C PRO A 48 -12.41 20.02 20.77
N GLY A 49 -11.80 19.80 21.94
CA GLY A 49 -11.85 18.55 22.72
C GLY A 49 -10.48 18.12 23.23
N SER A 50 -10.35 16.87 23.69
CA SER A 50 -9.05 16.28 24.04
C SER A 50 -8.12 16.24 22.82
N LYS A 51 -6.81 16.30 23.08
CA LYS A 51 -5.77 16.10 22.07
C LYS A 51 -4.64 15.19 22.61
N PRO A 52 -3.97 14.41 21.77
CA PRO A 52 -2.74 13.75 22.15
C PRO A 52 -1.64 14.78 22.42
N ALA A 53 -0.72 14.47 23.34
CA ALA A 53 0.47 15.29 23.55
C ALA A 53 1.48 15.14 22.38
N SER A 54 1.59 13.94 21.83
CA SER A 54 2.43 13.59 20.68
C SER A 54 1.86 12.34 19.99
N LEU A 55 2.40 11.95 18.84
CA LEU A 55 2.04 10.68 18.19
C LEU A 55 2.50 9.45 19.00
N SER A 56 3.41 9.64 19.95
CA SER A 56 3.89 8.61 20.89
C SER A 56 3.10 8.58 22.20
N ASP A 57 2.02 9.36 22.33
CA ASP A 57 1.18 9.42 23.53
C ASP A 57 0.44 8.09 23.76
N ARG A 58 1.00 7.25 24.63
CA ARG A 58 0.49 5.91 24.96
C ARG A 58 -0.89 5.92 25.60
N SER A 59 -1.30 7.04 26.20
CA SER A 59 -2.64 7.15 26.80
C SER A 59 -3.73 7.26 25.74
N VAL A 60 -3.38 7.78 24.56
CA VAL A 60 -4.29 7.92 23.42
C VAL A 60 -4.07 6.81 22.40
N PHE A 61 -2.84 6.61 21.95
CA PHE A 61 -2.46 5.60 20.95
C PHE A 61 -2.20 4.24 21.61
N SER A 62 -3.23 3.70 22.25
CA SER A 62 -3.21 2.35 22.81
C SER A 62 -3.85 1.34 21.86
N ARG A 63 -3.51 0.06 22.05
CA ARG A 63 -4.03 -1.03 21.22
C ARG A 63 -5.55 -1.11 21.33
N GLY A 64 -6.23 -1.14 20.18
CA GLY A 64 -7.69 -1.22 20.12
C GLY A 64 -8.41 0.09 20.49
N ALA A 65 -7.67 1.17 20.78
CA ALA A 65 -8.25 2.49 21.02
C ALA A 65 -9.05 2.94 19.80
N ASP A 66 -10.28 3.39 20.04
CA ASP A 66 -11.11 3.97 19.00
C ASP A 66 -10.76 5.46 18.82
N LEU A 67 -10.02 5.76 17.76
CA LEU A 67 -9.54 7.11 17.47
C LEU A 67 -10.37 7.84 16.40
N ARG A 68 -11.49 7.24 15.96
CA ARG A 68 -12.34 7.78 14.88
C ARG A 68 -12.86 9.19 15.16
N GLU A 69 -13.09 9.53 16.42
CA GLU A 69 -13.55 10.86 16.81
C GLU A 69 -12.55 11.97 16.41
N TYR A 70 -11.24 11.71 16.49
CA TYR A 70 -10.21 12.67 16.09
C TYR A 70 -10.29 12.97 14.59
N GLY A 71 -10.43 11.93 13.74
CA GLY A 71 -10.59 12.10 12.30
C GLY A 71 -11.88 12.85 11.94
N ILE A 72 -12.98 12.60 12.65
CA ILE A 72 -14.24 13.34 12.46
C ILE A 72 -14.06 14.82 12.76
N ARG A 73 -13.46 15.16 13.90
CA ARG A 73 -13.26 16.56 14.35
C ARG A 73 -12.30 17.33 13.45
N ARG A 74 -11.24 16.68 12.97
CA ARG A 74 -10.22 17.25 12.07
C ARG A 74 -10.74 17.50 10.64
N ALA A 75 -11.68 16.69 10.17
CA ALA A 75 -12.08 16.67 8.76
C ALA A 75 -12.40 18.04 8.14
N PRO A 76 -13.07 18.99 8.81
CA PRO A 76 -13.32 20.32 8.25
C PRO A 76 -12.03 21.11 7.94
N MET A 77 -11.07 21.11 8.88
CA MET A 77 -9.80 21.83 8.70
C MET A 77 -8.93 21.15 7.64
N TYR A 78 -8.84 19.82 7.68
CA TYR A 78 -8.14 19.05 6.65
C TYR A 78 -8.67 19.36 5.25
N ARG A 79 -9.99 19.33 5.04
CA ARG A 79 -10.61 19.67 3.74
C ARG A 79 -10.33 21.10 3.29
N ALA A 80 -10.28 22.06 4.22
CA ALA A 80 -9.93 23.45 3.90
C ALA A 80 -8.49 23.57 3.39
N LEU A 81 -7.54 22.90 4.05
CA LEU A 81 -6.13 22.87 3.63
C LEU A 81 -5.96 22.16 2.28
N CYS A 82 -6.66 21.05 2.05
CA CYS A 82 -6.68 20.36 0.77
C CYS A 82 -7.23 21.24 -0.37
N ALA A 83 -8.33 21.97 -0.12
CA ALA A 83 -8.91 22.87 -1.09
C ALA A 83 -7.95 24.02 -1.45
N GLU A 84 -7.23 24.54 -0.46
CA GLU A 84 -6.22 25.59 -0.67
C GLU A 84 -5.02 25.08 -1.48
N ALA A 85 -4.48 23.91 -1.14
CA ALA A 85 -3.40 23.28 -1.90
C ALA A 85 -3.80 23.03 -3.37
N LEU A 86 -5.02 22.54 -3.61
CA LEU A 86 -5.56 22.35 -4.96
C LEU A 86 -5.70 23.69 -5.70
N ARG A 87 -6.23 24.72 -5.05
CA ARG A 87 -6.39 26.06 -5.64
C ARG A 87 -5.04 26.61 -6.10
N LEU A 88 -4.03 26.59 -5.23
CA LEU A 88 -2.67 27.05 -5.54
C LEU A 88 -2.03 26.24 -6.66
N ALA A 89 -2.20 24.92 -6.66
CA ALA A 89 -1.69 24.04 -7.72
C ALA A 89 -2.25 24.40 -9.11
N PHE A 90 -3.55 24.73 -9.19
CA PHE A 90 -4.17 25.19 -10.43
C PHE A 90 -3.69 26.58 -10.86
N GLU A 91 -3.51 27.50 -9.91
CA GLU A 91 -3.03 28.87 -10.20
C GLU A 91 -1.59 28.90 -10.71
N VAL A 92 -0.71 28.09 -10.10
CA VAL A 92 0.69 27.99 -10.50
C VAL A 92 0.85 27.12 -11.76
N GLY A 93 -0.05 26.16 -11.99
CA GLY A 93 0.02 25.30 -13.16
C GLY A 93 1.00 24.14 -13.01
N VAL A 94 1.12 23.56 -11.81
CA VAL A 94 2.10 22.48 -11.51
C VAL A 94 1.94 21.22 -12.36
N ALA A 95 0.82 21.06 -13.07
CA ALA A 95 0.61 19.93 -13.97
C ALA A 95 1.35 20.08 -15.32
N PHE A 96 1.85 21.27 -15.66
CA PHE A 96 2.33 21.58 -17.01
C PHE A 96 3.85 21.68 -17.12
N GLU A 97 4.55 22.12 -16.07
CA GLU A 97 6.00 22.30 -16.08
C GLU A 97 6.68 21.14 -15.34
N PRO A 98 7.49 20.30 -16.02
CA PRO A 98 8.18 19.20 -15.37
C PRO A 98 9.27 19.70 -14.43
N SER A 99 9.10 19.41 -13.14
CA SER A 99 10.13 19.56 -12.11
C SER A 99 9.92 18.50 -11.04
N GLU A 100 10.96 18.20 -10.25
CA GLU A 100 10.81 17.26 -9.14
C GLU A 100 9.75 17.73 -8.13
N HIS A 101 9.70 19.04 -7.85
CA HIS A 101 8.72 19.62 -6.93
C HIS A 101 7.30 19.50 -7.47
N ASN A 102 7.11 19.73 -8.77
CA ASN A 102 5.82 19.57 -9.42
C ASN A 102 5.40 18.10 -9.51
N ALA A 103 6.34 17.18 -9.74
CA ALA A 103 6.08 15.74 -9.68
C ALA A 103 5.57 15.31 -8.30
N VAL A 104 6.31 15.64 -7.23
CA VAL A 104 5.91 15.30 -5.86
C VAL A 104 4.59 15.99 -5.48
N SER A 105 4.39 17.26 -5.88
CA SER A 105 3.12 17.95 -5.67
C SER A 105 1.97 17.22 -6.35
N CYS A 106 2.12 16.82 -7.62
CA CYS A 106 1.11 16.05 -8.34
C CYS A 106 0.84 14.69 -7.70
N PHE A 107 1.86 14.00 -7.20
CA PHE A 107 1.68 12.74 -6.45
C PHE A 107 0.82 12.95 -5.18
N ILE A 108 1.14 13.98 -4.38
CA ILE A 108 0.38 14.28 -3.16
C ILE A 108 -1.04 14.76 -3.49
N LEU A 109 -1.20 15.61 -4.51
CA LEU A 109 -2.51 16.11 -4.95
C LEU A 109 -3.40 14.99 -5.47
N GLN A 110 -2.83 14.01 -6.17
CA GLN A 110 -3.55 12.80 -6.56
C GLN A 110 -4.13 12.12 -5.31
N PHE A 111 -3.30 11.88 -4.30
CA PHE A 111 -3.75 11.30 -3.03
C PHE A 111 -4.86 12.12 -2.34
N ILE A 112 -4.75 13.45 -2.33
CA ILE A 112 -5.75 14.37 -1.75
C ILE A 112 -7.08 14.34 -2.54
N GLU A 113 -7.03 14.38 -3.87
CA GLU A 113 -8.22 14.41 -4.73
C GLU A 113 -9.00 13.08 -4.68
N ASN A 114 -8.29 11.99 -4.45
CA ASN A 114 -8.81 10.63 -4.43
C ASN A 114 -9.89 10.35 -3.36
N GLU A 115 -10.11 11.24 -2.39
CA GLU A 115 -11.27 11.17 -1.47
C GLU A 115 -12.61 11.20 -2.24
N LYS A 116 -12.65 11.75 -3.46
CA LYS A 116 -13.90 12.01 -4.21
C LYS A 116 -14.32 10.93 -5.20
N GLN A 117 -13.65 9.76 -5.24
CA GLN A 117 -13.92 8.66 -6.19
C GLN A 117 -14.00 9.11 -7.67
N ALA A 118 -13.25 10.14 -8.06
CA ALA A 118 -13.26 10.63 -9.43
C ALA A 118 -12.65 9.60 -10.38
N ARG A 119 -13.29 9.40 -11.55
CA ARG A 119 -12.72 8.56 -12.62
C ARG A 119 -11.55 9.23 -13.33
N SER A 120 -11.50 10.57 -13.31
CA SER A 120 -10.38 11.36 -13.83
C SER A 120 -9.27 11.46 -12.79
N ARG A 121 -8.03 11.32 -13.23
CA ARG A 121 -6.82 11.37 -12.39
C ARG A 121 -5.79 12.32 -12.99
N PRO A 122 -6.11 13.62 -13.09
CA PRO A 122 -5.28 14.57 -13.81
C PRO A 122 -3.89 14.69 -13.17
N PHE A 123 -3.81 14.71 -11.84
CA PHE A 123 -2.53 14.82 -11.14
C PHE A 123 -1.71 13.53 -11.20
N GLY A 124 -2.33 12.34 -11.18
CA GLY A 124 -1.63 11.08 -11.39
C GLY A 124 -1.00 10.98 -12.79
N MET A 125 -1.72 11.46 -13.81
CA MET A 125 -1.17 11.54 -15.17
C MET A 125 -0.06 12.59 -15.31
N ALA A 126 -0.24 13.76 -14.69
CA ALA A 126 0.78 14.81 -14.66
C ALA A 126 2.04 14.34 -13.93
N TYR A 127 1.89 13.67 -12.79
CA TYR A 127 2.99 13.02 -12.06
C TYR A 127 3.79 12.09 -12.96
N LEU A 128 3.14 11.14 -13.65
CA LEU A 128 3.83 10.23 -14.56
C LEU A 128 4.51 10.94 -15.73
N SER A 129 3.87 12.00 -16.26
CA SER A 129 4.48 12.84 -17.30
C SER A 129 5.75 13.52 -16.81
N HIS A 130 5.72 14.07 -15.58
CA HIS A 130 6.88 14.71 -14.97
C HIS A 130 8.00 13.73 -14.70
N VAL A 131 7.67 12.54 -14.16
CA VAL A 131 8.65 11.47 -13.94
C VAL A 131 9.37 11.12 -15.23
N ARG A 132 8.63 10.93 -16.34
CA ARG A 132 9.24 10.63 -17.66
C ARG A 132 10.22 11.72 -18.09
N ALA A 133 9.81 12.99 -18.03
CA ALA A 133 10.65 14.12 -18.41
C ALA A 133 11.89 14.27 -17.51
N ILE A 134 11.74 14.01 -16.20
CA ILE A 134 12.86 14.03 -15.25
C ILE A 134 13.83 12.88 -15.55
N CYS A 135 13.33 11.66 -15.75
CA CYS A 135 14.16 10.50 -16.07
C CYS A 135 14.93 10.66 -17.39
N GLU A 136 14.35 11.33 -18.39
CA GLU A 136 15.06 11.65 -19.65
C GLU A 136 16.28 12.56 -19.45
N SER A 137 16.30 13.36 -18.38
CA SER A 137 17.41 14.25 -18.05
C SER A 137 18.53 13.58 -17.25
N TRP A 138 18.32 12.33 -16.80
CA TRP A 138 19.31 11.61 -16.01
C TRP A 138 20.46 11.14 -16.89
N VAL A 139 21.66 11.69 -16.63
CA VAL A 139 22.91 11.24 -17.26
C VAL A 139 23.32 9.88 -16.69
N ASP A 140 23.18 9.73 -15.37
CA ASP A 140 23.38 8.50 -14.62
C ASP A 140 22.11 8.22 -13.79
N ILE A 141 21.86 6.94 -13.51
CA ILE A 141 20.72 6.52 -12.70
C ILE A 141 20.96 7.01 -11.25
N PRO A 142 20.05 7.83 -10.70
CA PRO A 142 20.22 8.32 -9.33
C PRO A 142 20.14 7.21 -8.28
N ASP A 143 20.80 7.43 -7.13
CA ASP A 143 20.72 6.54 -5.97
C ASP A 143 19.29 6.42 -5.39
N ASP A 144 18.39 7.35 -5.72
CA ASP A 144 17.01 7.43 -5.20
C ASP A 144 15.96 6.70 -6.06
N THR A 145 16.38 5.90 -7.04
CA THR A 145 15.46 5.13 -7.91
C THR A 145 14.51 4.21 -7.16
N GLY A 146 14.92 3.68 -6.00
CA GLY A 146 14.04 2.90 -5.13
C GLY A 146 12.80 3.67 -4.68
N LEU A 147 12.94 4.97 -4.40
CA LEU A 147 11.84 5.85 -4.00
C LEU A 147 10.86 6.07 -5.16
N TRP A 148 11.38 6.38 -6.36
CA TRP A 148 10.55 6.53 -7.56
C TRP A 148 9.80 5.26 -7.91
N ALA A 149 10.46 4.11 -7.79
CA ALA A 149 9.82 2.81 -7.97
C ALA A 149 8.70 2.59 -6.94
N ALA A 150 8.93 2.92 -5.66
CA ALA A 150 7.90 2.85 -4.62
C ALA A 150 6.69 3.75 -4.94
N TYR A 151 6.90 4.97 -5.42
CA TYR A 151 5.80 5.84 -5.84
C TYR A 151 5.02 5.28 -7.03
N LEU A 152 5.70 4.71 -8.02
CA LEU A 152 5.02 3.98 -9.10
C LEU A 152 4.20 2.80 -8.57
N LEU A 153 4.74 2.05 -7.61
CA LEU A 153 4.02 0.95 -6.99
C LEU A 153 2.75 1.44 -6.31
N MET A 154 2.84 2.53 -5.55
CA MET A 154 1.70 3.14 -4.86
C MET A 154 0.59 3.54 -5.84
N GLU A 155 0.96 4.19 -6.94
CA GLU A 155 0.06 4.54 -8.05
C GLU A 155 -0.62 3.30 -8.65
N VAL A 156 0.14 2.22 -8.85
CA VAL A 156 -0.35 0.97 -9.43
C VAL A 156 -1.29 0.23 -8.48
N MET A 157 -0.95 0.20 -7.19
CA MET A 157 -1.80 -0.41 -6.17
C MET A 157 -3.15 0.33 -6.09
N GLU A 158 -3.10 1.65 -6.07
CA GLU A 158 -4.30 2.49 -6.01
C GLU A 158 -5.21 2.26 -7.22
N THR A 159 -4.66 2.31 -8.45
CA THR A 159 -5.43 2.04 -9.67
C THR A 159 -6.01 0.64 -9.69
N THR A 160 -5.25 -0.36 -9.23
CA THR A 160 -5.71 -1.74 -9.15
C THR A 160 -6.89 -1.89 -8.19
N GLN A 161 -6.81 -1.30 -6.99
CA GLN A 161 -7.90 -1.35 -5.99
C GLN A 161 -9.19 -0.75 -6.54
N ARG A 162 -9.07 0.38 -7.26
CA ARG A 162 -10.20 1.10 -7.84
C ARG A 162 -10.63 0.58 -9.20
N ARG A 163 -9.98 -0.45 -9.73
CA ARG A 163 -10.24 -1.02 -11.07
C ARG A 163 -10.11 0.03 -12.18
N GLN A 164 -9.14 0.91 -12.06
CA GLN A 164 -8.82 1.94 -13.04
C GLN A 164 -7.66 1.47 -13.93
N PRO A 165 -7.50 2.03 -15.14
CA PRO A 165 -6.35 1.75 -15.98
C PRO A 165 -5.04 2.01 -15.24
N VAL A 166 -4.13 1.04 -15.32
CA VAL A 166 -2.76 1.21 -14.83
C VAL A 166 -2.01 2.11 -15.83
N SER A 167 -1.74 3.35 -15.44
CA SER A 167 -1.10 4.35 -16.30
C SER A 167 0.41 4.16 -16.46
N VAL A 168 1.01 3.30 -15.63
CA VAL A 168 2.43 2.96 -15.65
C VAL A 168 2.70 1.94 -16.75
N SER A 169 3.55 2.30 -17.70
CA SER A 169 3.96 1.43 -18.81
C SER A 169 5.18 0.57 -18.43
N HIS A 170 5.52 -0.39 -19.29
CA HIS A 170 6.77 -1.13 -19.16
C HIS A 170 7.99 -0.22 -19.35
N HIS A 171 7.89 0.74 -20.28
CA HIS A 171 8.97 1.67 -20.55
C HIS A 171 9.27 2.55 -19.33
N ASP A 172 8.23 3.04 -18.64
CA ASP A 172 8.40 3.83 -17.41
C ASP A 172 9.16 3.07 -16.33
N GLN A 173 8.89 1.78 -16.20
CA GLN A 173 9.60 0.93 -15.25
C GLN A 173 11.07 0.79 -15.63
N LEU A 174 11.36 0.52 -16.91
CA LEU A 174 12.74 0.40 -17.41
C LEU A 174 13.53 1.71 -17.26
N LEU A 175 12.88 2.86 -17.47
CA LEU A 175 13.49 4.18 -17.26
C LEU A 175 13.96 4.36 -15.82
N ILE A 176 13.16 3.91 -14.84
CA ILE A 176 13.49 4.05 -13.41
C ILE A 176 14.45 2.97 -12.94
N THR A 177 14.33 1.73 -13.42
CA THR A 177 15.20 0.63 -12.97
C THR A 177 16.51 0.55 -13.73
N GLY A 178 16.69 1.31 -14.82
CA GLY A 178 17.90 1.30 -15.63
C GLY A 178 18.07 0.07 -16.52
N GLY A 179 17.06 -0.80 -16.59
CA GLY A 179 17.14 -2.07 -17.30
C GLY A 179 16.14 -3.10 -16.79
N GLU A 180 16.08 -4.24 -17.48
CA GLU A 180 15.20 -5.33 -17.10
C GLU A 180 15.76 -6.04 -15.85
N PRO A 181 14.99 -6.12 -14.75
CA PRO A 181 15.46 -6.80 -13.55
C PRO A 181 15.49 -8.31 -13.73
N LEU A 182 16.10 -9.01 -12.77
CA LEU A 182 16.06 -10.47 -12.71
C LEU A 182 14.63 -10.99 -12.79
N SER A 183 14.44 -12.11 -13.49
CA SER A 183 13.15 -12.81 -13.55
C SER A 183 12.68 -13.23 -12.15
N LEU A 184 11.37 -13.38 -11.95
CA LEU A 184 10.82 -13.85 -10.66
C LEU A 184 11.42 -15.17 -10.20
N GLN A 185 11.69 -16.09 -11.14
CA GLN A 185 12.33 -17.37 -10.83
C GLN A 185 13.76 -17.17 -10.29
N ASN A 186 14.54 -16.31 -10.93
CA ASN A 186 15.91 -16.01 -10.50
C ASN A 186 15.92 -15.24 -9.17
N LEU A 187 14.96 -14.34 -8.95
CA LEU A 187 14.77 -13.67 -7.66
C LEU A 187 14.43 -14.65 -6.55
N CYS A 188 13.57 -15.64 -6.79
CA CYS A 188 13.29 -16.71 -5.81
C CYS A 188 14.56 -17.49 -5.45
N VAL A 189 15.40 -17.82 -6.44
CA VAL A 189 16.67 -18.52 -6.21
C VAL A 189 17.63 -17.66 -5.40
N LEU A 190 17.77 -16.38 -5.75
CA LEU A 190 18.61 -15.42 -5.03
C LEU A 190 18.15 -15.26 -3.58
N SER A 191 16.85 -15.07 -3.37
CA SER A 191 16.25 -14.89 -2.04
C SER A 191 16.48 -16.13 -1.15
N ARG A 192 16.34 -17.33 -1.73
CA ARG A 192 16.61 -18.58 -1.02
C ARG A 192 18.09 -18.77 -0.71
N GLY A 193 18.99 -18.44 -1.62
CA GLY A 193 20.43 -18.55 -1.41
C GLY A 193 20.91 -17.62 -0.31
N ALA A 194 20.40 -16.39 -0.28
CA ALA A 194 20.76 -15.42 0.73
C ALA A 194 20.31 -15.81 2.15
N LEU A 195 19.17 -16.50 2.28
CA LEU A 195 18.74 -17.10 3.55
C LEU A 195 19.80 -18.03 4.16
N GLN A 196 20.56 -18.72 3.30
CA GLN A 196 21.58 -19.68 3.74
C GLN A 196 22.89 -18.99 4.16
N GLU A 197 23.16 -17.77 3.69
CA GLU A 197 24.41 -17.05 3.95
C GLU A 197 24.38 -16.13 5.19
N ARG A 198 23.19 -15.82 5.73
CA ARG A 198 22.81 -15.33 7.09
C ARG A 198 23.72 -14.36 7.88
N LYS A 199 24.74 -13.75 7.29
CA LYS A 199 25.59 -12.73 7.91
C LYS A 199 25.26 -11.37 7.31
N GLU A 200 24.98 -10.36 8.15
CA GLU A 200 25.04 -8.88 7.96
C GLU A 200 24.57 -8.24 6.61
N ARG A 201 24.22 -9.03 5.60
CA ARG A 201 23.88 -8.69 4.21
C ARG A 201 22.37 -8.72 3.97
N GLU A 202 21.56 -9.05 4.97
CA GLU A 202 20.10 -9.10 4.86
C GLU A 202 19.52 -7.76 4.39
N GLN A 203 20.09 -6.64 4.86
CA GLN A 203 19.68 -5.29 4.45
C GLN A 203 20.04 -4.97 3.00
N LEU A 204 21.30 -5.21 2.60
CA LEU A 204 21.76 -4.98 1.22
C LEU A 204 20.97 -5.84 0.24
N LEU A 205 20.68 -7.09 0.62
CA LEU A 205 19.87 -7.99 -0.17
C LEU A 205 18.41 -7.54 -0.26
N MET A 206 17.81 -7.11 0.85
CA MET A 206 16.44 -6.59 0.85
C MET A 206 16.31 -5.43 -0.15
N PHE A 207 17.18 -4.42 -0.04
CA PHE A 207 17.14 -3.27 -0.95
C PHE A 207 17.43 -3.68 -2.41
N ALA A 208 18.31 -4.65 -2.64
CA ALA A 208 18.56 -5.20 -3.97
C ALA A 208 17.36 -5.96 -4.56
N ILE A 209 16.49 -6.54 -3.72
CA ILE A 209 15.28 -7.27 -4.15
C ILE A 209 14.08 -6.33 -4.32
N MET A 210 13.99 -5.24 -3.55
CA MET A 210 12.85 -4.33 -3.57
C MET A 210 12.55 -3.77 -4.97
N GLY A 211 13.56 -3.27 -5.68
CA GLY A 211 13.39 -2.74 -7.05
C GLY A 211 12.81 -3.78 -8.01
N PRO A 212 13.47 -4.95 -8.19
CA PRO A 212 12.94 -6.05 -8.98
C PRO A 212 11.54 -6.52 -8.56
N TYR A 213 11.25 -6.58 -7.25
CA TYR A 213 9.93 -6.96 -6.75
C TYR A 213 8.85 -5.97 -7.18
N VAL A 214 9.08 -4.67 -6.95
CA VAL A 214 8.19 -3.57 -7.35
C VAL A 214 7.90 -3.61 -8.85
N PHE A 215 8.94 -3.84 -9.67
CA PHE A 215 8.80 -4.02 -11.12
C PHE A 215 7.84 -5.17 -11.45
N HIS A 216 8.04 -6.35 -10.86
CA HIS A 216 7.18 -7.50 -11.16
C HIS A 216 5.75 -7.32 -10.65
N VAL A 217 5.55 -6.69 -9.49
CA VAL A 217 4.20 -6.34 -9.01
C VAL A 217 3.51 -5.41 -10.01
N THR A 218 4.22 -4.39 -10.49
CA THR A 218 3.69 -3.44 -11.47
C THR A 218 3.32 -4.12 -12.79
N ARG A 219 4.19 -5.01 -13.28
CA ARG A 219 3.93 -5.85 -14.45
C ARG A 219 2.67 -6.70 -14.28
N VAL A 220 2.54 -7.38 -13.14
CA VAL A 220 1.37 -8.25 -12.83
C VAL A 220 0.10 -7.43 -12.72
N ALA A 221 0.14 -6.25 -12.10
CA ALA A 221 -1.01 -5.35 -11.99
C ALA A 221 -1.55 -4.92 -13.36
N ARG A 222 -0.65 -4.51 -14.26
CA ARG A 222 -1.02 -4.15 -15.63
C ARG A 222 -1.61 -5.34 -16.38
N GLN A 223 -0.96 -6.50 -16.33
CA GLN A 223 -1.47 -7.73 -16.95
C GLN A 223 -2.85 -8.10 -16.39
N LEU A 224 -3.04 -7.99 -15.07
CA LEU A 224 -4.30 -8.22 -14.39
C LEU A 224 -5.41 -7.27 -14.89
N TYR A 225 -5.09 -5.99 -15.11
CA TYR A 225 -6.04 -5.03 -15.66
C TYR A 225 -6.36 -5.32 -17.13
N GLU A 226 -5.34 -5.44 -17.98
CA GLU A 226 -5.49 -5.59 -19.44
C GLU A 226 -6.21 -6.89 -19.83
N GLU A 227 -5.95 -7.99 -19.10
CA GLU A 227 -6.37 -9.33 -19.51
C GLU A 227 -7.52 -9.92 -18.69
N ILE A 228 -7.77 -9.42 -17.46
CA ILE A 228 -8.72 -10.07 -16.53
C ILE A 228 -9.76 -9.10 -15.98
N THR A 229 -9.34 -8.01 -15.32
CA THR A 229 -10.18 -7.16 -14.47
C THR A 229 -10.67 -5.87 -15.12
N GLY A 230 -9.99 -5.40 -16.17
CA GLY A 230 -10.31 -4.15 -16.86
C GLY A 230 -11.57 -4.23 -17.74
N ASP A 231 -12.11 -3.07 -18.09
CA ASP A 231 -13.41 -2.96 -18.77
C ASP A 231 -13.46 -3.70 -20.11
N PHE A 232 -12.35 -3.74 -20.85
CA PHE A 232 -12.25 -4.51 -22.09
C PHE A 232 -12.23 -6.02 -21.81
N ALA A 233 -11.34 -6.49 -20.95
CA ALA A 233 -11.23 -7.90 -20.56
C ALA A 233 -12.55 -8.47 -20.01
N ARG A 234 -13.32 -7.65 -19.28
CA ARG A 234 -14.62 -8.04 -18.72
C ARG A 234 -15.70 -8.35 -19.77
N ARG A 235 -15.58 -7.78 -20.96
CA ARG A 235 -16.51 -8.02 -22.08
C ARG A 235 -16.17 -9.29 -22.86
N HIS A 236 -15.05 -9.94 -22.52
CA HIS A 236 -14.57 -11.13 -23.20
C HIS A 236 -14.54 -12.34 -22.25
N PRO A 237 -14.60 -13.57 -22.79
CA PRO A 237 -14.36 -14.77 -22.00
C PRO A 237 -13.05 -14.70 -21.22
N LEU A 238 -13.01 -15.34 -20.05
CA LEU A 238 -11.83 -15.35 -19.21
C LEU A 238 -10.67 -16.06 -19.93
N LYS A 239 -9.52 -15.40 -20.07
CA LYS A 239 -8.32 -15.99 -20.63
C LYS A 239 -7.61 -16.82 -19.57
N GLU A 240 -7.80 -18.14 -19.62
CA GLU A 240 -7.24 -19.07 -18.63
C GLU A 240 -5.70 -19.07 -18.59
N GLY A 241 -5.03 -18.87 -19.74
CA GLY A 241 -3.57 -18.71 -19.78
C GLY A 241 -3.09 -17.52 -18.94
N SER A 242 -3.72 -16.36 -19.12
CA SER A 242 -3.42 -15.16 -18.34
C SER A 242 -3.71 -15.35 -16.85
N MET A 243 -4.76 -16.10 -16.50
CA MET A 243 -5.06 -16.48 -15.11
C MET A 243 -3.96 -17.35 -14.50
N ALA A 244 -3.47 -18.34 -15.22
CA ALA A 244 -2.39 -19.22 -14.76
C ALA A 244 -1.09 -18.42 -14.56
N GLU A 245 -0.77 -17.51 -15.48
CA GLU A 245 0.42 -16.65 -15.40
C GLU A 245 0.37 -15.69 -14.20
N VAL A 246 -0.78 -15.03 -13.98
CA VAL A 246 -0.97 -14.11 -12.86
C VAL A 246 -0.92 -14.87 -11.53
N THR A 247 -1.62 -16.00 -11.39
CA THR A 247 -1.59 -16.79 -10.15
C THR A 247 -0.21 -17.39 -9.85
N SER A 248 0.51 -17.83 -10.89
CA SER A 248 1.92 -18.26 -10.77
C SER A 248 2.82 -17.11 -10.32
N SER A 249 2.68 -15.93 -10.92
CA SER A 249 3.45 -14.74 -10.52
C SER A 249 3.17 -14.34 -9.07
N LEU A 250 1.90 -14.35 -8.64
CA LEU A 250 1.51 -14.07 -7.25
C LEU A 250 2.09 -15.07 -6.26
N THR A 251 2.17 -16.34 -6.64
CA THR A 251 2.80 -17.40 -5.83
C THR A 251 4.31 -17.21 -5.71
N GLN A 252 4.97 -16.79 -6.79
CA GLN A 252 6.40 -16.49 -6.77
C GLN A 252 6.69 -15.23 -5.94
N LEU A 253 5.89 -14.17 -6.09
CA LEU A 253 5.99 -12.97 -5.24
C LEU A 253 5.78 -13.29 -3.77
N HIS A 254 4.85 -14.18 -3.43
CA HIS A 254 4.71 -14.71 -2.07
C HIS A 254 5.99 -15.38 -1.58
N SER A 255 6.54 -16.29 -2.39
CA SER A 255 7.72 -17.06 -2.03
C SER A 255 8.92 -16.15 -1.74
N ILE A 256 9.15 -15.15 -2.59
CA ILE A 256 10.18 -14.12 -2.38
C ILE A 256 9.97 -13.42 -1.04
N TRP A 257 8.75 -12.93 -0.79
CA TRP A 257 8.42 -12.25 0.46
C TRP A 257 8.64 -13.15 1.68
N SER A 258 8.16 -14.40 1.65
CA SER A 258 8.34 -15.36 2.75
C SER A 258 9.82 -15.63 3.03
N PHE A 259 10.64 -15.83 2.00
CA PHE A 259 12.08 -16.04 2.20
C PHE A 259 12.78 -14.86 2.85
N ILE A 260 12.27 -13.63 2.69
CA ILE A 260 12.87 -12.43 3.26
C ILE A 260 12.36 -12.18 4.68
N PHE A 261 11.05 -12.33 4.93
CA PHE A 261 10.42 -11.81 6.16
C PHE A 261 9.85 -12.87 7.10
N GLU A 262 9.72 -14.13 6.70
CA GLU A 262 9.15 -15.19 7.57
C GLU A 262 10.04 -15.52 8.78
N HIS A 263 11.32 -15.16 8.71
CA HIS A 263 12.28 -15.37 9.80
C HIS A 263 12.53 -14.14 10.67
N ASP A 264 11.98 -12.99 10.29
CA ASP A 264 12.14 -11.72 10.99
C ASP A 264 11.01 -11.50 12.04
N GLU A 265 10.30 -12.57 12.43
CA GLU A 265 9.25 -12.48 13.44
C GLU A 265 9.86 -12.01 14.79
N PRO A 266 9.46 -10.82 15.29
CA PRO A 266 9.98 -10.23 16.52
C PRO A 266 9.34 -10.88 17.76
N GLU A 267 9.13 -12.20 17.76
CA GLU A 267 8.57 -12.90 18.92
C GLU A 267 9.52 -12.88 20.15
N THR A 268 10.75 -12.35 20.03
CA THR A 268 11.78 -12.44 21.09
C THR A 268 12.38 -11.13 21.59
N HIS A 269 11.89 -9.97 21.13
CA HIS A 269 12.31 -8.69 21.70
C HIS A 269 11.11 -8.06 22.42
N PRO A 270 10.95 -8.26 23.75
CA PRO A 270 10.02 -7.44 24.52
C PRO A 270 10.31 -5.96 24.21
N GLY A 271 9.30 -5.10 24.13
CA GLY A 271 9.42 -3.71 23.66
C GLY A 271 10.59 -2.92 24.28
N ASP A 272 11.03 -3.30 25.49
CA ASP A 272 12.24 -2.79 26.14
C ASP A 272 13.54 -2.98 25.32
N ALA A 273 13.68 -4.07 24.56
CA ALA A 273 14.86 -4.37 23.75
C ALA A 273 14.97 -3.51 22.48
N PHE A 274 13.86 -2.98 21.94
CA PHE A 274 13.91 -2.02 20.82
C PHE A 274 14.53 -0.68 21.26
N PHE A 275 14.28 -0.24 22.49
CA PHE A 275 14.93 0.95 23.06
C PHE A 275 16.40 0.73 23.42
N CYS A 276 16.85 -0.53 23.51
CA CYS A 276 18.26 -0.87 23.66
C CYS A 276 19.04 -0.85 22.34
N LEU A 277 18.37 -0.75 21.19
CA LEU A 277 19.02 -0.65 19.88
C LEU A 277 19.65 0.73 19.68
N SER A 278 20.76 0.79 18.95
CA SER A 278 21.31 2.07 18.49
C SER A 278 20.33 2.77 17.54
N PRO A 279 20.38 4.11 17.39
CA PRO A 279 19.57 4.84 16.40
C PRO A 279 19.60 4.20 15.01
N ASP A 280 20.80 3.92 14.49
CA ASP A 280 20.98 3.25 13.20
C ASP A 280 20.28 1.88 13.11
N GLN A 281 20.29 1.10 14.18
CA GLN A 281 19.63 -0.21 14.23
C GLN A 281 18.10 -0.08 14.23
N ARG A 282 17.56 0.92 14.93
CA ARG A 282 16.12 1.21 14.93
C ARG A 282 15.64 1.64 13.55
N ASP A 283 16.36 2.54 12.89
CA ASP A 283 16.01 3.01 11.55
C ASP A 283 16.03 1.86 10.54
N ARG A 284 17.04 0.99 10.62
CA ARG A 284 17.11 -0.22 9.79
C ARG A 284 15.90 -1.14 10.02
N HIS A 285 15.55 -1.40 11.28
CA HIS A 285 14.41 -2.26 11.61
C HIS A 285 13.07 -1.67 11.10
N LEU A 286 12.90 -0.35 11.22
CA LEU A 286 11.71 0.34 10.71
C LEU A 286 11.63 0.28 9.18
N ASN A 287 12.76 0.45 8.48
CA ASN A 287 12.81 0.33 7.02
C ASN A 287 12.48 -1.09 6.53
N ILE A 288 12.98 -2.12 7.22
CA ILE A 288 12.65 -3.51 6.93
C ILE A 288 11.14 -3.75 7.09
N ARG A 289 10.55 -3.28 8.21
CA ARG A 289 9.10 -3.38 8.45
C ARG A 289 8.29 -2.61 7.41
N ALA A 290 8.72 -1.43 7.00
CA ALA A 290 8.07 -0.66 5.94
C ALA A 290 8.10 -1.39 4.60
N CYS A 291 9.23 -2.01 4.24
CA CYS A 291 9.35 -2.83 3.03
C CYS A 291 8.44 -4.06 3.10
N ALA A 292 8.47 -4.80 4.21
CA ALA A 292 7.60 -5.96 4.43
C ALA A 292 6.12 -5.58 4.31
N PHE A 293 5.74 -4.45 4.91
CA PHE A 293 4.40 -3.89 4.86
C PHE A 293 3.98 -3.55 3.43
N LEU A 294 4.79 -2.78 2.71
CA LEU A 294 4.55 -2.42 1.32
C LEU A 294 4.41 -3.65 0.41
N MET A 295 5.34 -4.61 0.52
CA MET A 295 5.32 -5.84 -0.27
C MET A 295 4.06 -6.67 0.01
N THR A 296 3.71 -6.85 1.29
CA THR A 296 2.49 -7.56 1.70
C THR A 296 1.26 -6.94 1.07
N PHE A 297 1.06 -5.62 1.23
CA PHE A 297 -0.12 -4.93 0.73
C PHE A 297 -0.17 -4.85 -0.80
N SER A 298 0.98 -4.79 -1.46
CA SER A 298 1.05 -4.77 -2.92
C SER A 298 0.57 -6.08 -3.54
N ARG A 299 1.02 -7.24 -3.01
CA ARG A 299 0.49 -8.55 -3.41
C ARG A 299 -0.97 -8.71 -2.99
N ALA A 300 -1.31 -8.33 -1.75
CA ALA A 300 -2.66 -8.45 -1.23
C ALA A 300 -3.70 -7.72 -2.08
N THR A 301 -3.33 -6.53 -2.56
CA THR A 301 -4.14 -5.75 -3.51
C THR A 301 -4.44 -6.53 -4.79
N LEU A 302 -3.44 -7.16 -5.39
CA LEU A 302 -3.60 -7.95 -6.62
C LEU A 302 -4.46 -9.20 -6.39
N VAL A 303 -4.21 -9.94 -5.30
CA VAL A 303 -4.98 -11.13 -4.93
C VAL A 303 -6.45 -10.78 -4.74
N LEU A 304 -6.74 -9.70 -4.01
CA LEU A 304 -8.11 -9.27 -3.75
C LEU A 304 -8.81 -8.77 -5.02
N ALA A 305 -8.11 -8.04 -5.88
CA ALA A 305 -8.65 -7.60 -7.17
C ALA A 305 -9.01 -8.79 -8.08
N LEU A 306 -8.15 -9.80 -8.13
CA LEU A 306 -8.39 -11.06 -8.85
C LEU A 306 -9.59 -11.81 -8.27
N HIS A 307 -9.65 -11.98 -6.94
CA HIS A 307 -10.76 -12.63 -6.25
C HIS A 307 -12.10 -11.96 -6.57
N ARG A 308 -12.17 -10.64 -6.40
CA ARG A 308 -13.39 -9.85 -6.64
C ARG A 308 -13.87 -9.95 -8.09
N GLU A 309 -12.96 -10.06 -9.06
CA GLU A 309 -13.32 -10.24 -10.46
C GLU A 309 -13.89 -11.64 -10.75
N LEU A 310 -13.31 -12.70 -10.18
CA LEU A 310 -13.84 -14.05 -10.36
C LEU A 310 -15.21 -14.23 -9.69
N VAL A 311 -15.43 -13.63 -8.52
CA VAL A 311 -16.75 -13.58 -7.87
C VAL A 311 -17.76 -12.87 -8.77
N ARG A 312 -17.40 -11.70 -9.33
CA ARG A 312 -18.25 -10.95 -10.27
C ARG A 312 -18.61 -11.78 -11.50
N ARG A 313 -17.65 -12.45 -12.13
CA ARG A 313 -17.90 -13.30 -13.31
C ARG A 313 -18.87 -14.43 -12.99
N ALA A 314 -18.70 -15.09 -11.85
CA ALA A 314 -19.61 -16.17 -11.46
C ALA A 314 -21.04 -15.68 -11.18
N ALA A 315 -21.21 -14.51 -10.57
CA ALA A 315 -22.53 -13.91 -10.37
C ALA A 315 -23.27 -13.66 -11.71
N ILE A 316 -22.53 -13.30 -12.77
CA ILE A 316 -23.08 -13.11 -14.11
C ILE A 316 -23.42 -14.45 -14.77
N THR A 317 -22.56 -15.45 -14.66
CA THR A 317 -22.78 -16.79 -15.24
C THR A 317 -23.99 -17.52 -14.61
N ILE A 318 -24.26 -17.30 -13.32
CA ILE A 318 -25.39 -17.93 -12.60
C ILE A 318 -26.74 -17.30 -12.99
N SER A 319 -26.75 -16.11 -13.58
CA SER A 319 -28.00 -15.48 -14.05
C SER A 319 -28.59 -16.32 -15.19
N PRO A 320 -29.83 -16.84 -15.06
CA PRO A 320 -30.36 -17.83 -15.99
C PRO A 320 -30.45 -17.25 -17.41
N PRO A 321 -29.97 -17.97 -18.44
CA PRO A 321 -30.14 -17.53 -19.81
C PRO A 321 -31.63 -17.44 -20.09
N SER A 322 -32.09 -16.24 -20.46
CA SER A 322 -33.43 -16.03 -21.00
C SER A 322 -33.68 -17.05 -22.10
N SER A 323 -34.70 -17.89 -21.88
CA SER A 323 -35.11 -19.08 -22.60
C SER A 323 -35.13 -18.93 -24.12
N THR A 324 -33.96 -18.97 -24.75
CA THR A 324 -33.77 -19.04 -26.19
C THR A 324 -33.08 -20.37 -26.45
N GLY A 325 -33.69 -21.22 -27.28
CA GLY A 325 -33.34 -22.63 -27.44
C GLY A 325 -31.94 -22.87 -28.03
N HIS A 326 -30.92 -22.82 -27.18
CA HIS A 326 -29.55 -23.19 -27.55
C HIS A 326 -29.41 -24.72 -27.51
N GLY A 327 -28.82 -25.30 -28.56
CA GLY A 327 -28.66 -26.75 -28.70
C GLY A 327 -27.84 -27.40 -27.59
N THR A 328 -27.98 -28.72 -27.42
CA THR A 328 -27.35 -29.53 -26.37
C THR A 328 -25.82 -29.35 -26.24
N GLY A 329 -25.12 -29.04 -27.34
CA GLY A 329 -23.68 -28.78 -27.32
C GLY A 329 -23.27 -27.46 -26.64
N ALA A 330 -24.09 -26.41 -26.75
CA ALA A 330 -23.81 -25.12 -26.11
C ALA A 330 -23.97 -25.21 -24.58
N ALA A 331 -25.00 -25.93 -24.13
CA ALA A 331 -25.24 -26.18 -22.71
C ALA A 331 -24.08 -26.95 -22.03
N LEU A 332 -23.45 -27.90 -22.73
CA LEU A 332 -22.26 -28.62 -22.22
C LEU A 332 -21.03 -27.71 -22.11
N ALA A 333 -20.80 -26.84 -23.11
CA ALA A 333 -19.69 -25.89 -23.08
C ALA A 333 -19.84 -24.87 -21.93
N ASP A 334 -21.06 -24.40 -21.68
CA ASP A 334 -21.38 -23.50 -20.57
C ASP A 334 -21.18 -24.18 -19.21
N LEU A 335 -21.57 -25.45 -19.09
CA LEU A 335 -21.35 -26.24 -17.88
C LEU A 335 -19.85 -26.40 -17.57
N TRP A 336 -19.04 -26.76 -18.57
CA TRP A 336 -17.58 -26.84 -18.38
C TRP A 336 -16.91 -25.50 -18.11
N ALA A 337 -17.40 -24.40 -18.69
CA ALA A 337 -16.93 -23.06 -18.37
C ALA A 337 -17.25 -22.69 -16.91
N SER A 338 -18.44 -23.05 -16.42
CA SER A 338 -18.86 -22.84 -15.03
C SER A 338 -18.03 -23.67 -14.04
N GLU A 339 -17.78 -24.94 -14.34
CA GLU A 339 -16.93 -25.82 -13.52
C GLU A 339 -15.50 -25.28 -13.42
N ARG A 340 -14.89 -24.88 -14.54
CA ARG A 340 -13.54 -24.30 -14.56
C ARG A 340 -13.47 -22.98 -13.79
N LEU A 341 -14.46 -22.11 -13.96
CA LEU A 341 -14.55 -20.86 -13.19
C LEU A 341 -14.68 -21.13 -11.69
N THR A 342 -15.41 -22.18 -11.30
CA THR A 342 -15.56 -22.59 -9.91
C THR A 342 -14.23 -23.07 -9.32
N LEU A 343 -13.44 -23.85 -10.06
CA LEU A 343 -12.11 -24.29 -9.64
C LEU A 343 -11.16 -23.09 -9.48
N LEU A 344 -11.11 -22.18 -10.45
CA LEU A 344 -10.29 -20.97 -10.38
C LEU A 344 -10.67 -20.09 -9.19
N ARG A 345 -11.98 -19.93 -8.94
CA ARG A 345 -12.50 -19.20 -7.78
C ARG A 345 -12.00 -19.81 -6.48
N ARG A 346 -12.09 -21.13 -6.33
CA ARG A 346 -11.60 -21.82 -5.14
C ARG A 346 -10.10 -21.58 -4.93
N GLN A 347 -9.29 -21.76 -5.97
CA GLN A 347 -7.84 -21.54 -5.88
C GLN A 347 -7.48 -20.11 -5.46
N VAL A 348 -8.10 -19.11 -6.10
CA VAL A 348 -7.85 -17.70 -5.77
C VAL A 348 -8.42 -17.32 -4.41
N LYS A 349 -9.53 -17.94 -4.01
CA LYS A 349 -10.09 -17.80 -2.67
C LYS A 349 -9.15 -18.34 -1.60
N ASP A 350 -8.61 -19.54 -1.78
CA ASP A 350 -7.64 -20.13 -0.85
C ASP A 350 -6.39 -19.21 -0.73
N MET A 351 -5.96 -18.62 -1.85
CA MET A 351 -4.90 -17.59 -1.86
C MET A 351 -5.30 -16.32 -1.10
N ALA A 352 -6.53 -15.83 -1.26
CA ALA A 352 -7.04 -14.66 -0.54
C ALA A 352 -7.15 -14.91 0.97
N ASP A 353 -7.61 -16.09 1.38
CA ASP A 353 -7.69 -16.50 2.79
C ASP A 353 -6.29 -16.58 3.41
N ALA A 354 -5.29 -17.11 2.69
CA ALA A 354 -3.89 -17.13 3.16
C ALA A 354 -3.31 -15.70 3.28
N THR A 355 -3.52 -14.87 2.26
CA THR A 355 -3.04 -13.48 2.24
C THR A 355 -3.72 -12.61 3.30
N LEU A 356 -4.98 -12.89 3.65
CA LEU A 356 -5.67 -12.20 4.74
C LEU A 356 -4.92 -12.34 6.08
N LEU A 357 -4.35 -13.52 6.36
CA LEU A 357 -3.57 -13.75 7.57
C LEU A 357 -2.25 -12.97 7.56
N GLU A 358 -1.65 -12.80 6.38
CA GLU A 358 -0.45 -11.98 6.19
C GLU A 358 -0.77 -10.49 6.37
N VAL A 359 -1.89 -10.01 5.83
CA VAL A 359 -2.39 -8.65 6.03
C VAL A 359 -2.61 -8.38 7.52
N ALA A 360 -3.28 -9.29 8.24
CA ALA A 360 -3.44 -9.15 9.68
C ALA A 360 -2.10 -9.11 10.41
N ARG A 361 -1.14 -9.98 10.04
CA ARG A 361 0.22 -9.94 10.58
C ARG A 361 0.91 -8.61 10.34
N ALA A 362 0.90 -8.11 9.11
CA ALA A 362 1.49 -6.83 8.72
C ALA A 362 0.83 -5.63 9.43
N LEU A 363 -0.48 -5.69 9.70
CA LEU A 363 -1.19 -4.67 10.47
C LEU A 363 -0.79 -4.67 11.95
N ARG A 364 -0.47 -5.83 12.54
CA ARG A 364 0.08 -5.91 13.90
C ARG A 364 1.50 -5.39 13.98
N SER A 365 2.30 -5.64 12.94
CA SER A 365 3.68 -5.16 12.84
C SER A 365 3.80 -3.85 12.05
N MET A 366 2.75 -3.04 11.99
CA MET A 366 2.76 -1.76 11.29
C MET A 366 3.95 -0.89 11.74
N PRO A 367 4.69 -0.26 10.82
CA PRO A 367 5.83 0.59 11.19
C PRO A 367 5.40 1.91 11.85
N SER A 368 4.41 2.61 11.29
CA SER A 368 3.87 3.87 11.85
C SER A 368 2.52 4.25 11.24
N LEU A 369 1.73 5.08 11.93
CA LEU A 369 0.42 5.56 11.45
C LEU A 369 0.44 6.17 10.04
N PRO A 370 1.43 7.01 9.65
CA PRO A 370 1.54 7.52 8.30
C PRO A 370 1.48 6.45 7.21
N HIS A 371 2.08 5.27 7.44
CA HIS A 371 2.12 4.19 6.44
C HIS A 371 0.72 3.63 6.13
N ILE A 372 -0.15 3.49 7.14
CA ILE A 372 -1.53 3.05 6.86
C ILE A 372 -2.39 4.23 6.41
N ALA A 373 -2.26 5.37 7.08
CA ALA A 373 -3.06 6.54 6.81
C ALA A 373 -2.90 7.04 5.37
N HIS A 374 -1.68 7.12 4.84
CA HIS A 374 -1.42 7.73 3.54
C HIS A 374 -1.35 6.74 2.37
N SER A 375 -1.18 5.44 2.64
CA SER A 375 -0.86 4.50 1.56
C SER A 375 -1.81 3.32 1.48
N GLN A 376 -2.37 2.84 2.59
CA GLN A 376 -3.07 1.55 2.62
C GLN A 376 -4.50 1.60 3.16
N ARG A 377 -5.05 2.78 3.45
CA ARG A 377 -6.43 2.96 3.94
C ARG A 377 -7.46 2.15 3.14
N ASP A 378 -7.51 2.39 1.83
CA ASP A 378 -8.50 1.76 0.94
C ASP A 378 -8.29 0.24 0.86
N ALA A 379 -7.04 -0.22 0.95
CA ALA A 379 -6.70 -1.64 1.03
C ALA A 379 -7.25 -2.29 2.30
N VAL A 380 -7.06 -1.67 3.46
CA VAL A 380 -7.55 -2.19 4.75
C VAL A 380 -9.08 -2.23 4.77
N ILE A 381 -9.74 -1.20 4.24
CA ILE A 381 -11.21 -1.19 4.06
C ILE A 381 -11.64 -2.35 3.16
N ALA A 382 -10.97 -2.55 2.02
CA ALA A 382 -11.31 -3.60 1.07
C ALA A 382 -11.17 -5.02 1.67
N TRP A 383 -10.17 -5.23 2.53
CA TRP A 383 -9.98 -6.48 3.26
C TRP A 383 -11.00 -6.66 4.40
N ALA A 384 -11.40 -5.58 5.08
CA ALA A 384 -12.49 -5.62 6.05
C ALA A 384 -13.81 -6.03 5.40
N GLU A 385 -14.14 -5.46 4.24
CA GLU A 385 -15.31 -5.85 3.46
C GLU A 385 -15.25 -7.32 3.04
N PHE A 386 -14.10 -7.77 2.52
CA PHE A 386 -13.91 -9.18 2.16
C PHE A 386 -14.17 -10.12 3.34
N CYS A 387 -13.64 -9.80 4.52
CA CYS A 387 -13.88 -10.57 5.74
C CYS A 387 -15.37 -10.67 6.08
N LEU A 388 -16.08 -9.55 6.04
CA LEU A 388 -17.51 -9.49 6.36
C LEU A 388 -18.34 -10.24 5.33
N ASP A 389 -18.08 -10.04 4.03
CA ASP A 389 -18.78 -10.74 2.95
C ASP A 389 -18.62 -12.27 3.07
N GLU A 390 -17.42 -12.71 3.44
CA GLU A 390 -17.11 -14.13 3.66
C GLU A 390 -17.82 -14.71 4.89
N ALA A 391 -17.87 -13.95 5.98
CA ALA A 391 -18.60 -14.33 7.18
C ALA A 391 -20.11 -14.44 6.93
N ASP A 392 -20.67 -13.46 6.22
CA ASP A 392 -22.09 -13.42 5.85
C ASP A 392 -22.44 -14.59 4.91
N ALA A 393 -21.52 -14.99 4.02
CA ALA A 393 -21.74 -16.09 3.08
C ALA A 393 -21.63 -17.49 3.71
N THR A 394 -20.67 -17.74 4.61
CA THR A 394 -20.45 -19.10 5.16
C THR A 394 -21.31 -19.40 6.37
N GLY A 395 -21.85 -18.39 7.06
CA GLY A 395 -22.63 -18.55 8.30
C GLY A 395 -21.93 -19.34 9.41
N SER A 396 -20.63 -19.60 9.25
CA SER A 396 -19.82 -20.48 10.09
C SER A 396 -18.45 -19.84 10.31
N VAL A 397 -17.95 -20.01 11.54
CA VAL A 397 -16.84 -19.22 12.06
C VAL A 397 -15.61 -20.08 12.22
N LEU A 398 -14.53 -19.63 11.59
CA LEU A 398 -13.19 -20.08 11.91
C LEU A 398 -12.62 -19.15 12.98
N PRO A 399 -12.18 -19.66 14.16
CA PRO A 399 -11.57 -18.85 15.22
C PRO A 399 -10.46 -17.91 14.74
N VAL A 400 -9.65 -18.39 13.79
CA VAL A 400 -8.57 -17.63 13.14
C VAL A 400 -9.09 -16.38 12.40
N ARG A 401 -10.29 -16.46 11.81
CA ARG A 401 -10.92 -15.31 11.13
C ARG A 401 -11.40 -14.25 12.12
N ALA A 402 -11.92 -14.65 13.29
CA ALA A 402 -12.34 -13.70 14.31
C ALA A 402 -11.16 -12.86 14.86
N ALA A 403 -10.03 -13.49 15.15
CA ALA A 403 -8.80 -12.80 15.56
C ALA A 403 -8.25 -11.87 14.45
N THR A 404 -8.38 -12.29 13.19
CA THR A 404 -8.00 -11.46 12.03
C THR A 404 -8.89 -10.23 11.90
N MET A 405 -10.21 -10.39 12.06
CA MET A 405 -11.17 -9.28 12.04
C MET A 405 -10.97 -8.31 13.19
N GLU A 406 -10.62 -8.79 14.39
CA GLU A 406 -10.27 -7.94 15.53
C GLU A 406 -9.03 -7.09 15.23
N THR A 407 -8.02 -7.70 14.59
CA THR A 407 -6.80 -6.99 14.15
C THR A 407 -7.13 -5.91 13.11
N ILE A 408 -7.95 -6.24 12.11
CA ILE A 408 -8.38 -5.29 11.09
C ILE A 408 -9.24 -4.17 11.70
N SER A 409 -10.15 -4.49 12.61
CA SER A 409 -10.96 -3.50 13.33
C SER A 409 -10.07 -2.53 14.12
N SER A 410 -9.09 -3.06 14.86
CA SER A 410 -8.12 -2.25 15.60
C SER A 410 -7.32 -1.32 14.68
N ALA A 411 -6.87 -1.83 13.54
CA ALA A 411 -6.17 -1.02 12.54
C ALA A 411 -7.09 0.07 11.97
N LEU A 412 -8.34 -0.25 11.63
CA LEU A 412 -9.31 0.73 11.15
C LEU A 412 -9.59 1.80 12.21
N LYS A 413 -9.80 1.44 13.47
CA LYS A 413 -9.98 2.39 14.58
C LYS A 413 -8.82 3.39 14.70
N LEU A 414 -7.59 2.92 14.51
CA LEU A 414 -6.41 3.77 14.46
C LEU A 414 -6.35 4.63 13.18
N VAL A 415 -6.64 4.06 12.01
CA VAL A 415 -6.75 4.82 10.75
C VAL A 415 -7.82 5.92 10.86
N GLY A 416 -8.85 5.66 11.66
CA GLY A 416 -9.89 6.60 12.06
C GLY A 416 -9.36 7.88 12.70
N TYR A 417 -8.17 7.85 13.29
CA TYR A 417 -7.50 9.07 13.74
C TYR A 417 -7.27 10.06 12.60
N SER A 418 -6.97 9.54 11.40
CA SER A 418 -6.58 10.33 10.25
C SER A 418 -7.73 10.62 9.30
N TRP A 419 -8.67 9.69 9.18
CA TRP A 419 -9.69 9.69 8.13
C TRP A 419 -11.07 9.34 8.65
N GLN A 420 -12.08 9.88 7.98
CA GLN A 420 -13.44 9.37 8.10
C GLN A 420 -13.54 8.02 7.37
N LEU A 421 -13.99 6.99 8.09
CA LEU A 421 -14.21 5.65 7.55
C LEU A 421 -15.64 5.47 7.03
N PRO A 422 -15.89 4.46 6.17
CA PRO A 422 -17.25 4.08 5.80
C PRO A 422 -18.11 3.80 7.05
N LEU A 423 -19.33 4.34 7.06
CA LEU A 423 -20.26 4.22 8.17
C LEU A 423 -20.60 2.75 8.46
N GLY A 424 -20.53 2.35 9.73
CA GLY A 424 -20.94 1.02 10.18
C GLY A 424 -19.92 -0.09 9.93
N LEU A 425 -18.81 0.16 9.23
CA LEU A 425 -17.83 -0.89 8.91
C LEU A 425 -17.16 -1.45 10.17
N VAL A 426 -16.69 -0.58 11.05
CA VAL A 426 -16.04 -0.97 12.31
C VAL A 426 -17.05 -1.60 13.25
N GLU A 427 -18.27 -1.04 13.34
CA GLU A 427 -19.35 -1.59 14.15
C GLU A 427 -19.73 -3.02 13.73
N ARG A 428 -19.79 -3.30 12.42
CA ARG A 428 -20.05 -4.65 11.90
C ARG A 428 -18.92 -5.63 12.25
N LEU A 429 -17.66 -5.20 12.12
CA LEU A 429 -16.51 -6.02 12.53
C LEU A 429 -16.55 -6.32 14.03
N ASP A 430 -16.75 -5.29 14.85
CA ASP A 430 -16.80 -5.43 16.31
C ASP A 430 -17.96 -6.32 16.75
N ALA A 431 -19.15 -6.16 16.17
CA ALA A 431 -20.30 -7.03 16.47
C ALA A 431 -20.00 -8.50 16.13
N TYR A 432 -19.31 -8.74 15.01
CA TYR A 432 -18.91 -10.10 14.63
C TYR A 432 -17.84 -10.66 15.59
N VAL A 433 -16.83 -9.86 15.95
CA VAL A 433 -15.78 -10.22 16.90
C VAL A 433 -16.38 -10.53 18.27
N ASP A 434 -17.31 -9.71 18.76
CA ASP A 434 -17.97 -9.87 20.05
C ASP A 434 -18.80 -11.14 20.12
N THR A 435 -19.54 -11.45 19.04
CA THR A 435 -20.31 -12.70 18.93
C THR A 435 -19.42 -13.94 19.05
N HIS A 436 -18.15 -13.84 18.63
CA HIS A 436 -17.21 -14.96 18.58
C HIS A 436 -16.03 -14.82 19.55
N ARG A 437 -16.12 -13.90 20.51
CA ARG A 437 -15.01 -13.55 21.42
C ARG A 437 -14.46 -14.75 22.19
N GLN A 438 -15.32 -15.71 22.54
CA GLN A 438 -14.93 -16.93 23.25
C GLN A 438 -14.00 -17.85 22.43
N LEU A 439 -13.99 -17.71 21.11
CA LEU A 439 -13.16 -18.51 20.20
C LEU A 439 -11.80 -17.84 19.92
N ILE A 440 -11.65 -16.56 20.25
CA ILE A 440 -10.43 -15.81 19.99
C ILE A 440 -9.42 -16.21 21.07
N PRO A 441 -8.26 -16.78 20.73
CA PRO A 441 -7.24 -17.07 21.71
C PRO A 441 -6.83 -15.76 22.41
N PRO A 442 -6.65 -15.76 23.74
CA PRO A 442 -6.22 -14.57 24.46
C PRO A 442 -4.91 -14.09 23.84
N PHE A 443 -4.89 -12.82 23.47
CA PHE A 443 -3.69 -12.22 22.92
C PHE A 443 -2.63 -12.11 24.02
N PRO A 444 -1.35 -12.37 23.72
CA PRO A 444 -0.27 -11.96 24.62
C PRO A 444 -0.32 -10.44 24.76
N GLU A 445 -0.60 -9.98 25.99
CA GLU A 445 -0.77 -8.57 26.36
C GLU A 445 0.47 -7.72 26.02
N ASP A 446 1.65 -8.34 25.91
CA ASP A 446 2.93 -7.67 25.67
C ASP A 446 3.27 -7.37 24.18
N SER A 447 2.40 -7.71 23.24
CA SER A 447 2.67 -7.51 21.79
C SER A 447 2.31 -6.09 21.28
N MET A 448 3.23 -5.15 21.54
CA MET A 448 3.94 -4.35 20.53
C MET A 448 3.19 -3.42 19.54
N PHE A 449 2.08 -2.78 19.91
CA PHE A 449 1.54 -1.65 19.11
C PHE A 449 2.23 -0.30 19.39
N VAL A 450 3.06 -0.24 20.43
CA VAL A 450 3.42 1.02 21.12
C VAL A 450 4.81 1.56 20.73
N ASP A 451 5.62 0.77 20.03
CA ASP A 451 6.98 1.17 19.61
C ASP A 451 7.02 1.81 18.20
N MET A 452 5.85 2.12 17.63
CA MET A 452 5.67 2.62 16.25
C MET A 452 6.00 4.10 16.02
N PHE A 453 6.39 4.83 17.07
CA PHE A 453 6.67 6.25 16.98
C PHE A 453 7.92 6.59 17.81
N PRO A 454 9.14 6.31 17.32
CA PRO A 454 10.30 7.03 17.85
C PRO A 454 10.00 8.54 17.78
N GLU A 455 10.42 9.30 18.79
CA GLU A 455 10.43 10.76 18.69
C GLU A 455 11.04 11.18 17.35
N PRO A 456 10.52 12.23 16.70
CA PRO A 456 10.91 12.57 15.34
C PRO A 456 12.40 12.93 15.34
N LEU A 457 13.23 11.98 14.93
CA LEU A 457 14.50 12.29 14.29
C LEU A 457 14.08 12.89 12.94
N ASP A 458 14.04 14.21 12.89
CA ASP A 458 13.84 15.05 11.70
C ASP A 458 12.86 14.50 10.67
N ASN A 459 11.55 14.77 10.84
CA ASN A 459 10.41 14.78 9.89
C ASN A 459 10.59 14.33 8.41
N ASP A 460 11.38 13.31 8.10
CA ASP A 460 11.70 12.90 6.74
C ASP A 460 11.20 11.48 6.55
N TRP A 461 9.88 11.32 6.51
CA TRP A 461 9.27 10.05 6.09
C TRP A 461 9.68 9.67 4.65
N MET A 462 10.25 10.61 3.88
CA MET A 462 10.90 10.32 2.59
C MET A 462 12.31 9.72 2.74
N SER A 463 12.96 9.83 3.90
CA SER A 463 14.28 9.24 4.18
C SER A 463 14.29 7.71 4.26
N MET A 464 13.13 7.09 4.52
CA MET A 464 13.01 5.62 4.68
C MET A 464 13.30 4.83 3.40
N PHE A 465 13.32 5.49 2.24
CA PHE A 465 13.58 4.87 0.93
C PHE A 465 14.89 5.31 0.27
N THR A 466 15.74 6.08 0.96
CA THR A 466 16.95 6.68 0.38
C THR A 466 18.22 6.27 1.13
N MET A 467 18.43 4.96 1.30
CA MET A 467 19.79 4.45 1.57
C MET A 467 20.56 4.39 0.24
N PRO A 468 21.83 4.84 0.19
CA PRO A 468 22.64 4.70 -1.01
C PRO A 468 22.81 3.20 -1.31
N LEU A 469 22.27 2.77 -2.46
CA LEU A 469 22.53 1.44 -3.00
C LEU A 469 24.03 1.38 -3.28
N GLY A 470 24.75 0.57 -2.50
CA GLY A 470 26.18 0.36 -2.69
C GLY A 470 26.49 -0.12 -4.11
N SER A 471 26.99 0.78 -4.94
CA SER A 471 27.42 0.56 -6.33
C SER A 471 28.53 -0.50 -6.47
N GLU A 472 29.11 -0.96 -5.36
CA GLU A 472 30.18 -1.95 -5.31
C GLU A 472 29.72 -3.40 -5.52
N LEU A 473 28.42 -3.72 -5.33
CA LEU A 473 27.93 -5.10 -5.45
C LEU A 473 27.62 -5.54 -6.90
N PHE A 474 27.32 -4.61 -7.80
CA PHE A 474 27.09 -4.93 -9.22
C PHE A 474 28.39 -5.06 -10.03
N ALA A 475 29.51 -4.53 -9.52
CA ALA A 475 30.82 -4.69 -10.16
C ALA A 475 31.45 -6.08 -9.94
N GLN A 476 30.99 -6.84 -8.93
CA GLN A 476 31.60 -8.13 -8.56
C GLN A 476 30.88 -9.37 -9.10
N SER A 477 29.74 -9.23 -9.79
CA SER A 477 29.02 -10.37 -10.40
C SER A 477 29.24 -10.50 -11.92
N GLN A 478 30.16 -9.72 -12.49
CA GLN A 478 30.55 -9.80 -13.92
C GLN A 478 32.05 -10.04 -14.13
N SER A 479 32.77 -10.55 -13.11
CA SER A 479 34.17 -11.01 -13.24
C SER A 479 34.28 -12.52 -13.16
#